data_AF-A0A955NHX5-F1
#
_entry.id   AF-A0A955NHX5-F1
#
_cell.length_a   1.000
_cell.length_b   1.000
_cell.length_c   1.000
_cell.angle_alpha   90.00
_cell.angle_beta   90.00
_cell.angle_gamma   90.00
#
_symmetry.space_group_name_H-M   'P 1'
#
loop_
_entity.id
_entity.type
_entity.pdbx_description
1 polymer ?
#
loop_
_entity_poly.entity_id
_entity_poly.type
_entity_poly.pdbx_seq_one_letter_code
_entity_poly.pdbx_strand_id
1 'polypeptide(L)'
;MRKSLKWLFLSKHFLLLITIACSTAGWAETQISRHGITWTLEGSPTMGQFANGDYWVIGPVNVLSASPAPTGSRNGSMINPMPGKDQAFDARVNDFVSSQGVVFPRVIQPDESLVSTESNPNENECGSTSTSWESYFGCTRSILKRGAVLTVLKSSPTEESFRPPYCGTDKSLTPISEIQWDLLPSLPAPFGKPSLSNYERTFERVWIDHKTGWDGAYLHPSENMHNYGREISLDTGIASLVLMLDYPQEQKETLLIR
;
A
#
# COMPACT_ATOMS: atom_id res chain seq x y z
N MET A 1 39.88 -53.84 -71.97
CA MET A 1 40.17 -53.66 -70.53
C MET A 1 38.91 -53.13 -69.85
N ARG A 2 38.21 -53.99 -69.11
CA ARG A 2 37.04 -53.68 -68.29
C ARG A 2 37.50 -53.34 -66.87
N LYS A 3 36.87 -52.35 -66.22
CA LYS A 3 36.69 -52.14 -64.76
C LYS A 3 36.11 -50.73 -64.59
N SER A 4 35.13 -50.42 -63.74
CA SER A 4 34.17 -51.18 -62.93
C SER A 4 33.13 -50.18 -62.42
N LEU A 5 31.86 -50.57 -62.45
CA LEU A 5 30.73 -49.89 -61.82
C LEU A 5 30.85 -49.99 -60.29
N LYS A 6 30.61 -48.91 -59.54
CA LYS A 6 30.21 -48.99 -58.11
C LYS A 6 29.14 -47.95 -57.79
N TRP A 7 27.93 -48.47 -57.59
CA TRP A 7 26.83 -47.82 -56.90
C TRP A 7 27.15 -47.76 -55.40
N LEU A 8 26.92 -46.61 -54.75
CA LEU A 8 26.84 -46.53 -53.29
C LEU A 8 25.42 -46.13 -52.87
N PHE A 9 24.78 -47.04 -52.14
CA PHE A 9 23.57 -46.84 -51.37
C PHE A 9 23.84 -45.82 -50.25
N LEU A 10 23.06 -44.73 -50.17
CA LEU A 10 22.94 -43.95 -48.94
C LEU A 10 21.85 -44.55 -48.06
N SER A 11 22.27 -45.12 -46.93
CA SER A 11 21.43 -45.61 -45.85
C SER A 11 20.91 -44.46 -44.99
N LYS A 12 19.59 -44.38 -44.85
CA LYS A 12 18.86 -43.50 -43.93
C LYS A 12 19.33 -43.73 -42.49
N HIS A 13 19.77 -42.68 -41.80
CA HIS A 13 19.78 -42.61 -40.34
C HIS A 13 19.23 -41.25 -39.94
N PHE A 14 17.93 -41.23 -39.59
CA PHE A 14 17.24 -40.06 -39.07
C PHE A 14 17.45 -40.08 -37.54
N LEU A 15 18.37 -39.25 -37.05
CA LEU A 15 18.61 -39.10 -35.61
C LEU A 15 17.50 -38.19 -35.05
N LEU A 16 16.53 -38.78 -34.33
CA LEU A 16 15.51 -38.02 -33.62
C LEU A 16 16.13 -37.45 -32.33
N LEU A 17 16.56 -36.19 -32.38
CA LEU A 17 16.92 -35.41 -31.19
C LEU A 17 15.62 -35.09 -30.43
N ILE A 18 15.35 -35.83 -29.36
CA ILE A 18 14.32 -35.46 -28.38
C ILE A 18 14.93 -34.38 -27.50
N THR A 19 14.64 -33.12 -27.80
CA THR A 19 14.83 -32.01 -26.87
C THR A 19 13.80 -32.15 -25.75
N ILE A 20 14.23 -32.66 -24.60
CA ILE A 20 13.47 -32.53 -23.36
C ILE A 20 13.56 -31.06 -22.97
N ALA A 21 12.52 -30.29 -23.31
CA ALA A 21 12.31 -28.98 -22.73
C ALA A 21 12.02 -29.20 -21.23
N CYS A 22 13.03 -28.99 -20.40
CA CYS A 22 12.84 -28.86 -18.96
C CYS A 22 12.13 -27.52 -18.75
N SER A 23 10.80 -27.53 -18.77
CA SER A 23 10.00 -26.44 -18.26
C SER A 23 10.29 -26.35 -16.76
N THR A 24 11.11 -25.40 -16.33
CA THR A 24 11.09 -25.00 -14.93
C THR A 24 9.67 -24.51 -14.67
N ALA A 25 8.92 -25.23 -13.84
CA ALA A 25 7.67 -24.71 -13.31
C ALA A 25 8.03 -23.41 -12.58
N GLY A 26 7.86 -22.27 -13.25
CA GLY A 26 7.91 -20.99 -12.58
C GLY A 26 6.86 -21.03 -11.49
N TRP A 27 7.26 -20.75 -10.25
CA TRP A 27 6.31 -20.54 -9.18
C TRP A 27 5.33 -19.45 -9.67
N ALA A 28 4.03 -19.68 -9.49
CA ALA A 28 3.06 -18.64 -9.84
C ALA A 28 3.43 -17.37 -9.07
N GLU A 29 3.27 -16.19 -9.68
CA GLU A 29 3.48 -14.92 -8.98
C GLU A 29 2.18 -14.14 -9.00
N THR A 30 1.90 -13.43 -7.92
CA THR A 30 0.71 -12.59 -7.77
C THR A 30 1.13 -11.15 -7.54
N GLN A 31 0.59 -10.22 -8.32
CA GLN A 31 0.81 -8.79 -8.11
C GLN A 31 -0.42 -8.15 -7.47
N ILE A 32 -0.21 -7.45 -6.35
CA ILE A 32 -1.23 -6.66 -5.66
C ILE A 32 -0.82 -5.20 -5.78
N SER A 33 -1.72 -4.36 -6.31
CA SER A 33 -1.48 -2.92 -6.47
C SER A 33 -2.50 -2.11 -5.67
N ARG A 34 -2.02 -1.16 -4.88
CA ARG A 34 -2.85 -0.21 -4.14
C ARG A 34 -2.15 1.14 -4.07
N HIS A 35 -2.87 2.19 -4.47
CA HIS A 35 -2.40 3.59 -4.43
C HIS A 35 -0.99 3.80 -4.99
N GLY A 36 -0.66 3.18 -6.13
CA GLY A 36 0.64 3.33 -6.80
C GLY A 36 1.79 2.51 -6.21
N ILE A 37 1.52 1.71 -5.17
CA ILE A 37 2.44 0.69 -4.65
C ILE A 37 2.00 -0.67 -5.19
N THR A 38 2.96 -1.47 -5.67
CA THR A 38 2.73 -2.84 -6.13
C THR A 38 3.62 -3.82 -5.37
N TRP A 39 3.05 -4.85 -4.76
CA TRP A 39 3.79 -5.97 -4.20
C TRP A 39 3.71 -7.17 -5.13
N THR A 40 4.84 -7.86 -5.35
CA THR A 40 4.87 -9.15 -6.02
C THR A 40 5.02 -10.24 -4.97
N LEU A 41 4.09 -11.18 -4.94
CA LEU A 41 4.02 -12.29 -4.00
C LEU A 41 4.35 -13.59 -4.70
N GLU A 42 5.03 -14.49 -4.00
CA GLU A 42 5.17 -15.87 -4.43
C GLU A 42 3.84 -16.61 -4.29
N GLY A 43 3.50 -17.40 -5.30
CA GLY A 43 2.28 -18.20 -5.40
C GLY A 43 1.03 -17.39 -5.76
N SER A 44 -0.11 -17.96 -5.37
CA SER A 44 -1.44 -17.37 -5.53
C SER A 44 -2.18 -17.44 -4.20
N PRO A 45 -1.78 -16.63 -3.19
CA PRO A 45 -2.38 -16.68 -1.87
C PRO A 45 -3.86 -16.29 -1.92
N THR A 46 -4.66 -16.85 -1.01
CA THR A 46 -6.03 -16.37 -0.78
C THR A 46 -5.96 -14.93 -0.29
N MET A 47 -6.75 -14.05 -0.90
CA MET A 47 -6.71 -12.62 -0.64
C MET A 47 -8.10 -12.00 -0.78
N GLY A 48 -8.23 -10.78 -0.26
CA GLY A 48 -9.41 -9.95 -0.43
C GLY A 48 -9.12 -8.52 -0.01
N GLN A 49 -10.18 -7.75 0.24
CA GLN A 49 -10.09 -6.36 0.66
C GLN A 49 -10.83 -6.14 1.98
N PHE A 50 -10.37 -5.17 2.76
CA PHE A 50 -11.12 -4.58 3.85
C PHE A 50 -12.15 -3.58 3.31
N ALA A 51 -13.02 -3.08 4.19
CA ALA A 51 -14.10 -2.15 3.82
C ALA A 51 -13.58 -0.86 3.13
N ASN A 52 -12.38 -0.39 3.47
CA ASN A 52 -11.75 0.77 2.82
C ASN A 52 -11.04 0.42 1.48
N GLY A 53 -11.04 -0.86 1.09
CA GLY A 53 -10.42 -1.37 -0.13
C GLY A 53 -8.92 -1.72 -0.02
N ASP A 54 -8.31 -1.55 1.15
CA ASP A 54 -6.94 -2.03 1.39
C ASP A 54 -6.90 -3.56 1.36
N TYR A 55 -5.78 -4.14 0.92
CA TYR A 55 -5.69 -5.58 0.71
C TYR A 55 -5.29 -6.33 1.98
N TRP A 56 -5.88 -7.51 2.14
CA TRP A 56 -5.38 -8.57 3.00
C TRP A 56 -5.04 -9.83 2.21
N VAL A 57 -4.09 -10.60 2.73
CA VAL A 57 -3.71 -11.93 2.23
C VAL A 57 -3.64 -12.91 3.39
N ILE A 58 -4.01 -14.17 3.17
CA ILE A 58 -3.81 -15.22 4.17
C ILE A 58 -2.36 -15.70 4.09
N GLY A 59 -1.64 -15.60 5.21
CA GLY A 59 -0.22 -15.92 5.30
C GLY A 59 0.13 -17.12 6.19
N PRO A 60 1.43 -17.38 6.38
CA PRO A 60 2.55 -16.55 5.94
C PRO A 60 2.67 -16.45 4.41
N VAL A 61 3.19 -15.33 3.92
CA VAL A 61 3.38 -15.08 2.47
C VAL A 61 4.78 -14.58 2.19
N ASN A 62 5.41 -15.09 1.14
CA ASN A 62 6.71 -14.59 0.69
C ASN A 62 6.49 -13.44 -0.31
N VAL A 63 6.83 -12.22 0.10
CA VAL A 63 6.82 -11.03 -0.76
C VAL A 63 8.16 -10.96 -1.47
N LEU A 64 8.14 -11.11 -2.78
CA LEU A 64 9.33 -11.14 -3.62
C LEU A 64 9.91 -9.76 -3.89
N SER A 65 9.05 -8.75 -4.05
CA SER A 65 9.45 -7.36 -4.28
C SER A 65 8.32 -6.38 -4.01
N ALA A 66 8.68 -5.10 -3.89
CA ALA A 66 7.75 -3.97 -3.96
C ALA A 66 8.19 -3.01 -5.07
N SER A 67 7.22 -2.34 -5.69
CA SER A 67 7.40 -1.25 -6.63
C SER A 67 6.71 0.01 -6.09
N PRO A 68 7.39 1.16 -6.04
CA PRO A 68 8.81 1.34 -6.37
C PRO A 68 9.74 0.56 -5.45
N ALA A 69 10.88 0.12 -5.98
CA ALA A 69 11.83 -0.68 -5.22
C ALA A 69 12.52 0.15 -4.13
N PRO A 70 12.68 -0.40 -2.90
CA PRO A 70 13.51 0.21 -1.87
C PRO A 70 14.97 0.33 -2.35
N THR A 71 15.56 1.51 -2.17
CA THR A 71 16.97 1.74 -2.51
C THR A 71 17.92 1.55 -1.34
N GLY A 72 17.38 1.17 -0.17
CA GLY A 72 18.08 1.19 1.13
C GLY A 72 18.10 2.57 1.80
N SER A 73 17.69 3.63 1.10
CA SER A 73 17.60 5.00 1.62
C SER A 73 16.34 5.76 1.18
N ARG A 74 15.56 5.21 0.24
CA ARG A 74 14.32 5.77 -0.30
C ARG A 74 13.36 4.64 -0.65
N ASN A 75 12.08 4.96 -0.79
CA ASN A 75 11.01 4.00 -1.10
C ASN A 75 10.98 2.81 -0.14
N GLY A 76 11.31 3.04 1.12
CA GLY A 76 11.44 1.97 2.09
C GLY A 76 10.11 1.28 2.40
N SER A 77 10.24 0.13 3.04
CA SER A 77 9.14 -0.66 3.54
C SER A 77 9.41 -1.04 4.99
N MET A 78 8.38 -1.10 5.82
CA MET A 78 8.47 -1.51 7.24
C MET A 78 7.37 -2.51 7.56
N ILE A 79 7.67 -3.46 8.44
CA ILE A 79 6.69 -4.38 9.02
C ILE A 79 6.27 -3.83 10.38
N ASN A 80 4.95 -3.67 10.60
CA ASN A 80 4.39 -3.22 11.87
C ASN A 80 5.17 -2.05 12.49
N PRO A 81 5.38 -0.92 11.77
CA PRO A 81 6.16 0.20 12.31
C PRO A 81 5.62 0.59 13.70
N MET A 82 6.51 0.77 14.66
CA MET A 82 6.12 1.10 16.03
C MET A 82 5.89 2.60 16.16
N PRO A 83 4.85 3.05 16.88
CA PRO A 83 4.74 4.46 17.25
C PRO A 83 6.00 4.92 17.98
N GLY A 84 6.64 5.99 17.50
CA GLY A 84 7.95 6.38 17.97
C GLY A 84 8.64 7.37 17.04
N LYS A 85 9.96 7.48 17.14
CA LYS A 85 10.72 8.39 16.26
C LYS A 85 11.25 7.68 15.02
N ASP A 86 11.66 6.44 15.20
CA ASP A 86 12.39 5.68 14.20
C ASP A 86 11.53 5.37 12.97
N GLN A 87 12.17 5.42 11.80
CA GLN A 87 11.54 5.05 10.53
C GLN A 87 12.58 4.55 9.54
N ALA A 88 12.17 3.77 8.54
CA ALA A 88 13.05 3.22 7.50
C ALA A 88 12.53 3.45 6.07
N PHE A 89 11.68 4.47 5.88
CA PHE A 89 11.06 4.80 4.60
C PHE A 89 11.95 5.68 3.72
N ASP A 90 12.53 6.74 4.29
CA ASP A 90 13.40 7.67 3.57
C ASP A 90 14.45 8.30 4.49
N ALA A 91 15.71 8.25 4.09
CA ALA A 91 16.86 8.74 4.86
C ALA A 91 16.92 10.28 4.97
N ARG A 92 16.10 11.01 4.21
CA ARG A 92 15.97 12.47 4.31
C ARG A 92 15.07 12.89 5.49
N VAL A 93 14.29 11.96 6.05
CA VAL A 93 13.52 12.19 7.27
C VAL A 93 14.39 11.80 8.47
N ASN A 94 14.37 12.62 9.53
CA ASN A 94 15.12 12.35 10.77
C ASN A 94 14.77 10.99 11.38
N ASP A 95 15.70 10.48 12.20
CA ASP A 95 15.60 9.19 12.89
C ASP A 95 15.44 8.01 11.90
N PHE A 96 16.14 8.09 10.77
CA PHE A 96 16.22 6.99 9.82
C PHE A 96 17.05 5.83 10.39
N VAL A 97 16.43 4.65 10.51
CA VAL A 97 17.03 3.43 11.03
C VAL A 97 16.93 2.34 9.98
N SER A 98 17.96 2.20 9.15
CA SER A 98 17.95 1.26 8.01
C SER A 98 17.68 -0.20 8.39
N SER A 99 18.05 -0.63 9.59
CA SER A 99 17.80 -1.99 10.09
C SER A 99 16.33 -2.32 10.34
N GLN A 100 15.45 -1.32 10.40
CA GLN A 100 14.00 -1.51 10.48
C GLN A 100 13.34 -1.63 9.09
N GLY A 101 14.11 -1.39 8.02
CA GLY A 101 13.65 -1.53 6.64
C GLY A 101 13.55 -2.98 6.19
N VAL A 102 12.57 -3.28 5.36
CA VAL A 102 12.41 -4.60 4.74
C VAL A 102 13.35 -4.74 3.55
N VAL A 103 14.12 -5.83 3.55
CA VAL A 103 14.88 -6.30 2.39
C VAL A 103 14.11 -7.46 1.77
N PHE A 104 13.77 -7.35 0.49
CA PHE A 104 13.07 -8.39 -0.26
C PHE A 104 14.05 -9.38 -0.91
N PRO A 105 13.68 -10.66 -1.11
CA PRO A 105 12.40 -11.27 -0.73
C PRO A 105 12.25 -11.42 0.79
N ARG A 106 11.02 -11.29 1.30
CA ARG A 106 10.72 -11.34 2.74
C ARG A 106 9.43 -12.12 2.98
N VAL A 107 9.51 -13.12 3.87
CA VAL A 107 8.31 -13.75 4.42
C VAL A 107 7.67 -12.82 5.44
N ILE A 108 6.41 -12.46 5.19
CA ILE A 108 5.55 -11.70 6.08
C ILE A 108 4.62 -12.69 6.78
N GLN A 109 4.62 -12.64 8.11
CA GLN A 109 3.88 -13.56 8.98
C GLN A 109 2.41 -13.11 9.14
N PRO A 110 1.50 -14.02 9.54
CA PRO A 110 0.20 -13.62 10.06
C PRO A 110 0.33 -12.56 11.16
N ASP A 111 -0.62 -11.63 11.20
CA ASP A 111 -0.67 -10.49 12.12
C ASP A 111 0.45 -9.44 11.87
N GLU A 112 0.99 -9.42 10.65
CA GLU A 112 1.91 -8.39 10.18
C GLU A 112 1.28 -7.53 9.08
N SER A 113 1.48 -6.22 9.19
CA SER A 113 1.20 -5.23 8.16
C SER A 113 2.51 -4.78 7.52
N LEU A 114 2.63 -4.98 6.21
CA LEU A 114 3.71 -4.45 5.40
C LEU A 114 3.31 -3.08 4.86
N VAL A 115 3.97 -2.03 5.35
CA VAL A 115 3.84 -0.67 4.84
C VAL A 115 4.93 -0.44 3.82
N SER A 116 4.58 -0.04 2.60
CA SER A 116 5.52 0.30 1.53
C SER A 116 5.26 1.70 1.00
N THR A 117 6.30 2.40 0.58
CA THR A 117 6.23 3.83 0.26
C THR A 117 6.92 4.17 -1.06
N GLU A 118 6.50 5.28 -1.66
CA GLU A 118 7.27 6.00 -2.68
C GLU A 118 7.71 7.32 -2.09
N SER A 119 8.97 7.68 -2.30
CA SER A 119 9.55 8.95 -1.93
C SER A 119 9.31 10.00 -3.01
N ASN A 120 8.97 11.24 -2.64
CA ASN A 120 9.00 12.37 -3.57
C ASN A 120 10.42 12.58 -4.12
N PRO A 121 10.58 13.07 -5.36
CA PRO A 121 11.87 13.24 -6.04
C PRO A 121 12.83 14.18 -5.29
N ASN A 122 14.05 14.37 -5.80
CA ASN A 122 14.99 15.31 -5.16
C ASN A 122 14.71 16.76 -5.58
N GLU A 123 14.14 16.91 -6.77
CA GLU A 123 13.82 18.17 -7.39
C GLU A 123 12.63 18.82 -6.69
N ASN A 124 12.74 20.13 -6.45
CA ASN A 124 11.67 20.95 -5.92
C ASN A 124 10.63 21.20 -7.03
N GLU A 125 9.35 20.99 -6.72
CA GLU A 125 8.27 21.23 -7.70
C GLU A 125 7.53 22.54 -7.41
N CYS A 126 7.52 23.00 -6.16
CA CYS A 126 6.76 24.17 -5.72
C CYS A 126 7.44 24.88 -4.53
N GLY A 127 6.95 26.07 -4.17
CA GLY A 127 7.51 26.85 -3.07
C GLY A 127 8.83 27.54 -3.42
N SER A 128 9.10 28.68 -2.76
CA SER A 128 10.23 29.56 -3.11
C SER A 128 11.47 29.40 -2.22
N THR A 129 11.36 28.73 -1.08
CA THR A 129 12.40 28.78 -0.02
C THR A 129 12.72 27.44 0.67
N SER A 130 11.96 26.37 0.40
CA SER A 130 12.22 25.02 0.95
C SER A 130 11.90 23.94 -0.08
N THR A 131 12.60 22.80 0.00
CA THR A 131 12.26 21.61 -0.80
C THR A 131 10.83 21.17 -0.50
N SER A 132 9.99 21.21 -1.54
CA SER A 132 8.54 21.01 -1.50
C SER A 132 8.06 20.41 -2.82
N TRP A 133 6.96 19.68 -2.76
CA TRP A 133 6.37 18.95 -3.89
C TRP A 133 4.90 19.30 -4.04
N GLU A 134 4.41 19.21 -5.28
CA GLU A 134 2.98 19.37 -5.51
C GLU A 134 2.24 18.16 -4.96
N SER A 135 1.03 18.40 -4.49
CA SER A 135 0.18 17.34 -3.95
C SER A 135 -1.28 17.61 -4.24
N TYR A 136 -2.12 16.62 -3.94
CA TYR A 136 -3.58 16.81 -3.98
C TYR A 136 -4.04 17.98 -3.09
N PHE A 137 -3.28 18.28 -2.04
CA PHE A 137 -3.56 19.30 -1.04
C PHE A 137 -2.78 20.62 -1.28
N GLY A 138 -2.13 20.75 -2.43
CA GLY A 138 -1.23 21.86 -2.75
C GLY A 138 0.21 21.59 -2.32
N CYS A 139 1.02 22.65 -2.31
CA CYS A 139 2.45 22.55 -2.07
C CYS A 139 2.79 22.06 -0.65
N THR A 140 3.58 20.99 -0.54
CA THR A 140 3.90 20.33 0.75
C THR A 140 5.40 20.02 0.88
N ARG A 141 5.88 19.94 2.13
CA ARG A 141 7.25 19.50 2.47
C ARG A 141 7.35 17.99 2.73
N SER A 142 6.32 17.21 2.40
CA SER A 142 6.31 15.75 2.55
C SER A 142 7.43 15.09 1.75
N ILE A 143 8.33 14.38 2.41
CA ILE A 143 9.39 13.59 1.78
C ILE A 143 8.84 12.33 1.14
N LEU A 144 7.81 11.73 1.75
CA LEU A 144 7.06 10.63 1.14
C LEU A 144 6.03 11.18 0.16
N LYS A 145 5.89 10.52 -0.98
CA LYS A 145 4.89 10.82 -2.00
C LYS A 145 3.59 10.08 -1.72
N ARG A 146 3.68 8.77 -1.56
CA ARG A 146 2.52 7.92 -1.25
C ARG A 146 2.93 6.71 -0.44
N GLY A 147 1.95 6.07 0.18
CA GLY A 147 2.14 4.80 0.88
C GLY A 147 0.89 3.94 0.82
N ALA A 148 1.10 2.63 0.99
CA ALA A 148 0.02 1.65 1.05
C ALA A 148 0.37 0.54 2.03
N VAL A 149 -0.65 -0.21 2.46
CA VAL A 149 -0.54 -1.29 3.44
C VAL A 149 -1.02 -2.59 2.83
N LEU A 150 -0.21 -3.65 2.97
CA LEU A 150 -0.62 -5.02 2.77
C LEU A 150 -0.71 -5.71 4.14
N THR A 151 -1.88 -6.21 4.52
CA THR A 151 -2.05 -6.90 5.81
C THR A 151 -2.06 -8.41 5.61
N VAL A 152 -1.28 -9.12 6.41
CA VAL A 152 -1.23 -10.59 6.37
C VAL A 152 -2.04 -11.14 7.54
N LEU A 153 -3.09 -11.88 7.23
CA LEU A 153 -4.00 -12.47 8.20
C LEU A 153 -3.75 -13.97 8.35
N LYS A 154 -4.14 -14.52 9.51
CA LYS A 154 -4.12 -15.96 9.75
C LYS A 154 -5.26 -16.70 9.04
N SER A 155 -6.38 -16.02 8.83
CA SER A 155 -7.57 -16.52 8.14
C SER A 155 -8.33 -15.37 7.51
N SER A 156 -9.21 -15.66 6.55
CA SER A 156 -10.13 -14.65 6.00
C SER A 156 -10.97 -14.02 7.13
N PRO A 157 -11.26 -12.71 7.06
CA PRO A 157 -12.32 -12.10 7.87
C PRO A 157 -13.65 -12.84 7.63
N THR A 158 -14.44 -13.03 8.70
CA THR A 158 -15.76 -13.67 8.62
C THR A 158 -16.86 -12.71 8.17
N GLU A 159 -16.64 -11.41 8.38
CA GLU A 159 -17.50 -10.30 7.97
C GLU A 159 -16.64 -9.20 7.35
N GLU A 160 -17.26 -8.32 6.57
CA GLU A 160 -16.62 -7.10 6.10
C GLU A 160 -16.15 -6.27 7.29
N SER A 161 -14.86 -5.94 7.31
CA SER A 161 -14.18 -5.36 8.47
C SER A 161 -13.30 -4.19 8.08
N PHE A 162 -13.06 -3.29 9.02
CA PHE A 162 -12.03 -2.27 8.90
C PHE A 162 -10.64 -2.92 8.82
N ARG A 163 -9.71 -2.27 8.12
CA ARG A 163 -8.29 -2.65 8.18
C ARG A 163 -7.80 -2.44 9.62
N PRO A 164 -7.13 -3.42 10.25
CA PRO A 164 -6.54 -3.23 11.57
C PRO A 164 -5.42 -2.19 11.53
N PRO A 165 -4.96 -1.64 12.67
CA PRO A 165 -3.84 -0.71 12.70
C PRO A 165 -2.62 -1.25 11.93
N TYR A 166 -2.06 -0.44 11.01
CA TYR A 166 -0.87 -0.84 10.27
C TYR A 166 0.38 -0.84 11.16
N CYS A 167 0.36 -0.01 12.22
CA CYS A 167 1.43 0.14 13.18
C CYS A 167 1.20 -0.75 14.40
N GLY A 168 2.28 -1.04 15.13
CA GLY A 168 2.21 -1.80 16.37
C GLY A 168 1.76 -3.25 16.21
N THR A 169 1.46 -3.87 17.36
CA THR A 169 1.15 -5.30 17.47
C THR A 169 -0.34 -5.61 17.53
N ASP A 170 -1.20 -4.60 17.70
CA ASP A 170 -2.64 -4.81 17.65
C ASP A 170 -3.08 -5.05 16.20
N LYS A 171 -3.77 -6.17 15.98
CA LYS A 171 -4.30 -6.60 14.68
C LYS A 171 -5.76 -7.07 14.80
N SER A 172 -6.44 -6.62 15.86
CA SER A 172 -7.85 -6.90 16.08
C SER A 172 -8.67 -6.37 14.91
N LEU A 173 -9.55 -7.21 14.37
CA LEU A 173 -10.49 -6.82 13.31
C LEU A 173 -11.78 -6.33 13.95
N THR A 174 -12.24 -5.17 13.49
CA THR A 174 -13.56 -4.62 13.84
C THR A 174 -14.46 -4.72 12.61
N PRO A 175 -15.56 -5.50 12.66
CA PRO A 175 -16.56 -5.54 11.61
C PRO A 175 -17.21 -4.16 11.40
N ILE A 176 -17.60 -3.84 10.17
CA ILE A 176 -18.38 -2.61 9.90
C ILE A 176 -19.78 -2.67 10.52
N SER A 177 -20.26 -3.86 10.85
CA SER A 177 -21.51 -4.08 11.59
C SER A 177 -21.47 -3.53 13.02
N GLU A 178 -20.29 -3.25 13.57
CA GLU A 178 -20.11 -2.61 14.88
C GLU A 178 -20.24 -1.07 14.86
N ILE A 179 -20.46 -0.45 13.69
CA ILE A 179 -20.71 0.99 13.60
C ILE A 179 -22.01 1.35 14.34
N GLN A 180 -21.90 2.16 15.39
CA GLN A 180 -23.02 2.69 16.16
C GLN A 180 -23.62 3.94 15.49
N TRP A 181 -24.37 3.72 14.41
CA TRP A 181 -24.98 4.78 13.60
C TRP A 181 -25.92 5.71 14.38
N ASP A 182 -26.54 5.20 15.44
CA ASP A 182 -27.44 5.93 16.33
C ASP A 182 -26.74 7.00 17.19
N LEU A 183 -25.42 6.88 17.37
CA LEU A 183 -24.62 7.91 18.04
C LEU A 183 -24.30 9.10 17.14
N LEU A 184 -24.46 8.98 15.82
CA LEU A 184 -24.18 10.05 14.87
C LEU A 184 -25.43 10.94 14.70
N PRO A 185 -25.38 12.24 15.09
CA PRO A 185 -26.50 13.14 14.90
C PRO A 185 -26.95 13.27 13.44
N SER A 186 -28.20 13.72 13.28
CA SER A 186 -28.80 14.08 12.00
C SER A 186 -29.27 15.53 12.05
N LEU A 187 -28.29 16.44 11.98
CA LEU A 187 -28.51 17.88 12.10
C LEU A 187 -28.94 18.49 10.76
N PRO A 188 -29.83 19.49 10.75
CA PRO A 188 -30.21 20.19 9.53
C PRO A 188 -28.98 20.73 8.80
N ALA A 189 -28.87 20.44 7.50
CA ALA A 189 -27.76 20.95 6.71
C ALA A 189 -27.78 22.49 6.58
N PRO A 190 -26.61 23.16 6.60
CA PRO A 190 -26.54 24.60 6.38
C PRO A 190 -26.87 24.96 4.93
N PHE A 191 -27.08 26.26 4.67
CA PHE A 191 -27.14 26.78 3.31
C PHE A 191 -25.87 26.39 2.54
N GLY A 192 -26.03 25.86 1.33
CA GLY A 192 -24.93 25.36 0.51
C GLY A 192 -24.45 23.93 0.84
N LYS A 193 -25.16 23.20 1.73
CA LYS A 193 -25.02 21.76 2.07
C LYS A 193 -23.79 21.07 1.43
N PRO A 194 -22.70 20.86 2.19
CA PRO A 194 -21.41 20.44 1.61
C PRO A 194 -21.43 18.99 1.13
N SER A 195 -21.05 18.73 -0.12
CA SER A 195 -21.00 17.36 -0.66
C SER A 195 -20.02 16.47 0.12
N LEU A 196 -20.48 15.29 0.54
CA LEU A 196 -19.65 14.27 1.21
C LEU A 196 -18.44 13.88 0.35
N SER A 197 -18.64 13.75 -0.95
CA SER A 197 -17.58 13.40 -1.92
C SER A 197 -16.41 14.38 -1.98
N ASN A 198 -16.60 15.62 -1.52
CA ASN A 198 -15.50 16.58 -1.43
C ASN A 198 -14.46 16.20 -0.37
N TYR A 199 -14.82 15.32 0.58
CA TYR A 199 -13.99 14.94 1.71
C TYR A 199 -13.51 13.48 1.64
N GLU A 200 -14.19 12.63 0.88
CA GLU A 200 -13.88 11.19 0.76
C GLU A 200 -12.45 10.92 0.31
N ARG A 201 -11.91 11.75 -0.59
CA ARG A 201 -10.54 11.58 -1.10
C ARG A 201 -9.48 11.78 -0.01
N THR A 202 -9.76 12.60 0.99
CA THR A 202 -8.84 12.92 2.08
C THR A 202 -8.56 11.70 2.96
N PHE A 203 -9.55 10.82 3.13
CA PHE A 203 -9.46 9.62 3.97
C PHE A 203 -9.23 8.33 3.17
N GLU A 204 -9.39 8.36 1.84
CA GLU A 204 -9.25 7.17 0.97
C GLU A 204 -7.93 6.39 1.11
N ARG A 205 -6.84 7.06 1.51
CA ARG A 205 -5.49 6.49 1.55
C ARG A 205 -4.96 6.47 2.96
N VAL A 206 -4.15 5.47 3.28
CA VAL A 206 -3.54 5.33 4.61
C VAL A 206 -2.79 6.60 5.03
N TRP A 207 -3.12 7.12 6.21
CA TRP A 207 -2.35 8.17 6.86
C TRP A 207 -1.19 7.54 7.61
N ILE A 208 0.05 7.81 7.18
CA ILE A 208 1.26 7.33 7.85
C ILE A 208 1.66 8.36 8.91
N ASP A 209 1.09 8.23 10.11
CA ASP A 209 1.22 9.18 11.24
C ASP A 209 1.58 8.45 12.55
N HIS A 210 2.58 7.55 12.48
CA HIS A 210 3.11 6.86 13.66
C HIS A 210 4.36 7.55 14.23
N LYS A 211 4.95 8.50 13.50
CA LYS A 211 6.16 9.20 13.92
C LYS A 211 5.80 10.34 14.87
N THR A 212 6.34 10.29 16.08
CA THR A 212 6.16 11.35 17.09
C THR A 212 7.05 12.54 16.79
N GLY A 213 6.53 13.76 16.97
CA GLY A 213 7.29 15.00 16.85
C GLY A 213 6.94 15.81 15.62
N TRP A 214 7.50 17.02 15.54
CA TRP A 214 7.19 17.99 14.48
C TRP A 214 7.68 17.55 13.09
N ASP A 215 8.65 16.65 13.05
CA ASP A 215 9.26 16.07 11.85
C ASP A 215 8.48 14.88 11.29
N GLY A 216 7.45 14.38 11.99
CA GLY A 216 6.42 13.51 11.41
C GLY A 216 5.78 14.14 10.16
N ALA A 217 5.71 15.46 10.10
CA ALA A 217 5.23 16.21 8.95
C ALA A 217 6.04 16.01 7.65
N TYR A 218 7.25 15.45 7.71
CA TYR A 218 8.00 15.06 6.52
C TYR A 218 7.66 13.63 6.08
N LEU A 219 7.18 12.79 7.00
CA LEU A 219 6.82 11.41 6.76
C LEU A 219 5.41 11.27 6.16
N HIS A 220 4.51 12.20 6.48
CA HIS A 220 3.13 12.19 5.99
C HIS A 220 3.10 12.24 4.44
N PRO A 221 2.64 11.17 3.73
CA PRO A 221 2.81 11.12 2.29
C PRO A 221 1.95 12.16 1.57
N SER A 222 2.55 12.91 0.64
CA SER A 222 1.92 14.07 0.00
C SER A 222 0.59 13.74 -0.70
N GLU A 223 0.49 12.58 -1.32
CA GLU A 223 -0.74 12.15 -1.98
C GLU A 223 -1.74 11.47 -1.04
N ASN A 224 -1.38 11.17 0.21
CA ASN A 224 -2.26 10.46 1.14
C ASN A 224 -2.99 11.40 2.08
N MET A 225 -2.29 12.41 2.60
CA MET A 225 -2.80 13.30 3.64
C MET A 225 -2.12 14.67 3.61
N HIS A 226 -2.72 15.67 4.25
CA HIS A 226 -1.99 16.88 4.61
C HIS A 226 -0.85 16.57 5.57
N ASN A 227 0.25 17.30 5.43
CA ASN A 227 1.45 16.97 6.17
C ASN A 227 1.53 17.64 7.55
N TYR A 228 0.78 18.71 7.80
CA TYR A 228 0.86 19.47 9.04
C TYR A 228 -0.36 19.26 9.92
N GLY A 229 -0.14 19.18 11.24
CA GLY A 229 -1.17 18.82 12.22
C GLY A 229 -2.39 19.75 12.23
N ARG A 230 -2.22 21.02 11.83
CA ARG A 230 -3.33 21.98 11.71
C ARG A 230 -4.34 21.51 10.67
N GLU A 231 -3.88 21.18 9.47
CA GLU A 231 -4.73 20.69 8.37
C GLU A 231 -5.29 19.31 8.67
N ILE A 232 -4.51 18.40 9.26
CA ILE A 232 -5.00 17.08 9.70
C ILE A 232 -6.17 17.23 10.70
N SER A 233 -6.03 18.15 11.66
CA SER A 233 -7.11 18.46 12.62
C SER A 233 -8.32 19.12 11.95
N LEU A 234 -8.08 19.94 10.92
CA LEU A 234 -9.14 20.58 10.14
C LEU A 234 -9.92 19.54 9.32
N ASP A 235 -9.23 18.64 8.62
CA ASP A 235 -9.83 17.59 7.80
C ASP A 235 -10.72 16.66 8.63
N THR A 236 -10.17 16.15 9.73
CA THR A 236 -10.90 15.26 10.66
C THR A 236 -12.10 15.97 11.28
N GLY A 237 -11.93 17.23 11.69
CA GLY A 237 -13.01 18.06 12.23
C GLY A 237 -14.13 18.31 11.22
N ILE A 238 -13.79 18.71 9.98
CA ILE A 238 -14.78 18.96 8.94
C ILE A 238 -15.52 17.67 8.58
N ALA A 239 -14.82 16.57 8.32
CA ALA A 239 -15.45 15.30 7.99
C ALA A 239 -16.41 14.84 9.09
N SER A 240 -15.99 14.96 10.36
CA SER A 240 -16.84 14.67 11.51
C SER A 240 -18.11 15.52 11.52
N LEU A 241 -17.99 16.84 11.32
CA LEU A 241 -19.14 17.74 11.28
C LEU A 241 -20.08 17.46 10.10
N VAL A 242 -19.53 17.14 8.93
CA VAL A 242 -20.31 16.80 7.73
C VAL A 242 -21.07 15.49 7.93
N LEU A 243 -20.45 14.48 8.56
CA LEU A 243 -21.11 13.22 8.93
C LEU A 243 -22.28 13.43 9.91
N MET A 244 -22.26 14.49 10.73
CA MET A 244 -23.38 14.84 11.63
C MET A 244 -24.58 15.51 10.95
N LEU A 245 -24.51 15.79 9.64
CA LEU A 245 -25.62 16.41 8.90
C LEU A 245 -26.67 15.36 8.47
N ASP A 246 -27.86 15.85 8.09
CA ASP A 246 -29.05 15.09 7.67
C ASP A 246 -28.95 14.36 6.32
N TYR A 247 -27.81 13.72 6.05
CA TYR A 247 -27.65 12.79 4.95
C TYR A 247 -28.27 11.42 5.29
N PRO A 248 -28.86 10.72 4.29
CA PRO A 248 -29.12 9.29 4.42
C PRO A 248 -27.85 8.53 4.81
N GLN A 249 -28.00 7.48 5.62
CA GLN A 249 -26.88 6.69 6.13
C GLN A 249 -25.99 6.15 5.00
N GLU A 250 -26.62 5.67 3.92
CA GLU A 250 -25.94 5.09 2.76
C GLU A 250 -25.04 6.12 2.05
N GLN A 251 -25.36 7.41 2.16
CA GLN A 251 -24.50 8.46 1.61
C GLN A 251 -23.28 8.72 2.51
N LYS A 252 -23.44 8.60 3.83
CA LYS A 252 -22.37 8.84 4.81
C LYS A 252 -21.30 7.74 4.81
N GLU A 253 -21.71 6.51 4.47
CA GLU A 253 -20.91 5.30 4.57
C GLU A 253 -19.52 5.44 3.94
N THR A 254 -19.44 5.95 2.71
CA THR A 254 -18.16 6.11 2.01
C THR A 254 -17.18 7.02 2.77
N LEU A 255 -17.65 8.15 3.32
CA LEU A 255 -16.78 9.07 4.06
C LEU A 255 -16.40 8.50 5.44
N LEU A 256 -17.31 7.78 6.09
CA LEU A 256 -17.07 7.20 7.42
C LEU A 256 -16.09 6.02 7.39
N ILE A 257 -16.13 5.20 6.33
CA ILE A 257 -15.36 3.95 6.27
C ILE A 257 -13.91 4.14 5.77
N ARG A 258 -13.66 5.11 4.90
CA ARG A 258 -12.38 5.26 4.19
C ARG A 258 -11.18 5.46 5.12
#